data_AF-A0A8H5X5P1-F1
#
_entry.id   AF-A0A8H5X5P1-F1
#
_cell.length_a   1.000
_cell.length_b   1.000
_cell.length_c   1.000
_cell.angle_alpha   90.00
_cell.angle_beta   90.00
_cell.angle_gamma   90.00
#
_symmetry.space_group_name_H-M   'P 1'
#
loop_
_entity.id
_entity.type
_entity.pdbx_description
1 polymer ?
#
loop_
_entity_poly.entity_id
_entity_poly.type
_entity_poly.pdbx_seq_one_letter_code
_entity_poly.pdbx_strand_id
1 'polypeptide(L)'
;MSQPPPPPPPGWGPPPPPPPPSSSLPPPPSTPAPPPPGFRPPTNTQMAKFAQKKNEWVRSQRNRFGEKRKGGFVQTQKADMPPEHLRKIVKDIGDVSQKKYT
;
A
#
# COMPACT_ATOMS: atom_id res chain seq x y z
N MET A 1 35.62 -15.98 -0.71
CA MET A 1 35.06 -14.86 -1.48
C MET A 1 33.67 -14.58 -0.93
N SER A 2 33.50 -13.58 -0.07
CA SER A 2 32.19 -13.23 0.51
C SER A 2 31.41 -12.36 -0.48
N GLN A 3 30.21 -12.78 -0.86
CA GLN A 3 29.32 -11.97 -1.69
C GLN A 3 28.70 -10.84 -0.87
N PRO A 4 28.54 -9.62 -1.44
CA PRO A 4 27.86 -8.53 -0.78
C PRO A 4 26.34 -8.80 -0.68
N PRO A 5 25.67 -8.27 0.36
CA PRO A 5 24.23 -8.45 0.54
C PRO A 5 23.41 -7.79 -0.58
N PRO A 6 22.21 -8.31 -0.89
CA PRO A 6 21.35 -7.74 -1.92
C PRO A 6 20.85 -6.34 -1.53
N PRO A 7 20.62 -5.44 -2.50
CA PRO A 7 20.14 -4.09 -2.22
C PRO A 7 18.71 -4.12 -1.67
N PRO A 8 18.34 -3.17 -0.79
CA PRO A 8 17.00 -3.08 -0.23
C PRO A 8 15.97 -2.69 -1.30
N PRO A 9 14.72 -3.18 -1.17
CA PRO A 9 13.64 -2.86 -2.11
C PRO A 9 13.27 -1.36 -2.09
N PRO A 10 12.91 -0.78 -3.26
CA PRO A 10 12.45 0.61 -3.34
C PRO A 10 11.25 0.85 -2.42
N GLY A 11 11.35 1.82 -1.51
CA GLY A 11 10.28 2.19 -0.57
C GLY A 11 10.51 1.82 0.91
N TRP A 12 11.65 1.23 1.26
CA TRP A 12 12.03 0.90 2.64
C TRP A 12 12.87 2.00 3.34
N GLY A 13 12.98 3.17 2.72
CA GLY A 13 13.63 4.34 3.32
C GLY A 13 12.66 5.14 4.20
N PRO A 14 13.16 5.88 5.20
CA PRO A 14 12.34 6.82 5.96
C PRO A 14 11.69 7.84 5.00
N PRO A 15 10.44 8.29 5.28
CA PRO A 15 9.80 9.29 4.45
C PRO A 15 10.66 10.57 4.38
N PRO A 16 10.69 11.26 3.23
CA PRO A 16 11.45 12.49 3.12
C PRO A 16 10.96 13.52 4.16
N PRO A 17 11.86 14.33 4.74
CA PRO A 17 11.48 15.34 5.71
C PRO A 17 10.48 16.33 5.09
N PRO A 18 9.56 16.89 5.91
CA PRO A 18 8.63 17.90 5.43
C PRO A 18 9.39 19.13 4.87
N PRO A 19 8.87 19.78 3.82
CA PRO A 19 9.50 20.97 3.27
C PRO A 19 9.55 22.11 4.32
N PRO A 20 10.57 22.98 4.27
CA PRO A 20 10.67 24.12 5.18
C PRO A 20 9.50 25.10 5.02
N PRO A 21 9.16 25.88 6.06
CA PRO A 21 8.06 26.84 6.01
C PRO A 21 8.38 27.90 4.95
N SER A 22 7.50 27.99 3.96
CA SER A 22 7.64 28.88 2.81
C SER A 22 7.68 30.33 3.27
N SER A 23 8.82 31.01 3.03
CA SER A 23 8.87 32.48 3.09
C SER A 23 7.83 33.05 2.12
N SER A 24 7.16 34.11 2.56
CA SER A 24 5.99 34.77 1.99
C SER A 24 6.18 35.35 0.58
N LEU A 25 6.40 34.49 -0.41
CA LEU A 25 6.30 34.83 -1.83
C LEU A 25 4.97 34.30 -2.39
N PRO A 26 4.21 35.10 -3.17
CA PRO A 26 3.00 34.62 -3.82
C PRO A 26 3.36 33.44 -4.74
N PRO A 27 2.55 32.37 -4.78
CA PRO A 27 2.81 31.24 -5.64
C PRO A 27 2.83 31.71 -7.11
N PRO A 28 3.80 31.24 -7.93
CA PRO A 28 3.77 31.51 -9.36
C PRO A 28 2.50 30.92 -9.98
N PRO A 29 1.95 31.50 -11.05
CA PRO A 29 0.80 30.92 -11.74
C PRO A 29 1.15 29.50 -12.17
N SER A 30 0.34 28.53 -11.75
CA SER A 30 0.47 27.11 -12.09
C SER A 30 0.34 26.93 -13.61
N THR A 31 1.45 27.08 -14.33
CA THR A 31 1.52 26.68 -15.73
C THR A 31 1.46 25.15 -15.78
N PRO A 32 0.56 24.54 -16.57
CA PRO A 32 0.54 23.09 -16.74
C PRO A 32 1.90 22.63 -17.26
N ALA A 33 2.53 21.68 -16.57
CA ALA A 33 3.81 21.13 -17.00
C ALA A 33 3.72 20.63 -18.45
N PRO A 34 4.74 20.90 -19.29
CA PRO A 34 4.73 20.44 -20.68
C PRO A 34 4.62 18.90 -20.72
N PRO A 35 3.83 18.34 -21.65
CA PRO A 35 3.68 16.89 -21.75
C PRO A 35 5.05 16.23 -22.02
N PRO A 36 5.32 15.04 -21.45
CA PRO A 36 6.62 14.40 -21.58
C PRO A 36 6.97 14.14 -23.05
N PRO A 37 8.24 14.30 -23.47
CA PRO A 37 8.68 14.01 -24.83
C PRO A 37 8.34 12.56 -25.21
N GLY A 38 7.35 12.39 -26.09
CA GLY A 38 6.82 11.07 -26.47
C GLY A 38 5.35 10.82 -26.07
N PHE A 39 4.70 11.76 -25.38
CA PHE A 39 3.26 11.71 -25.15
C PHE A 39 2.51 11.91 -26.48
N ARG A 40 2.19 10.79 -27.13
CA ARG A 40 1.24 10.77 -28.24
C ARG A 40 -0.15 10.68 -27.62
N PRO A 41 -0.99 11.73 -27.70
CA PRO A 41 -2.38 11.60 -27.30
C PRO A 41 -2.99 10.45 -28.12
N PRO A 42 -3.78 9.55 -27.51
CA PRO A 42 -4.41 8.47 -28.24
C PRO A 42 -5.22 9.09 -29.38
N THR A 43 -4.92 8.69 -30.62
CA THR A 43 -5.54 9.20 -31.85
C THR A 43 -7.06 9.03 -31.87
N ASN A 44 -7.60 8.22 -30.96
CA ASN A 44 -9.02 8.06 -30.74
C ASN A 44 -9.33 8.02 -29.23
N THR A 45 -9.58 9.19 -28.65
CA THR A 45 -9.92 9.39 -27.23
C THR A 45 -11.06 8.47 -26.75
N GLN A 46 -11.99 8.09 -27.64
CA GLN A 46 -13.08 7.17 -27.30
C GLN A 46 -12.58 5.74 -27.11
N MET A 47 -11.72 5.25 -28.01
CA MET A 47 -11.14 3.90 -27.90
C MET A 47 -10.28 3.74 -26.64
N ALA A 48 -9.52 4.78 -26.27
CA ALA A 48 -8.74 4.77 -25.03
C ALA A 48 -9.64 4.67 -23.77
N LYS A 49 -10.74 5.42 -23.74
CA LYS A 49 -11.74 5.36 -22.65
C LYS A 49 -12.39 3.98 -22.57
N PHE A 50 -12.76 3.37 -23.70
CA PHE A 50 -13.34 2.03 -23.72
C PHE A 50 -12.35 0.95 -23.25
N ALA A 51 -11.08 1.06 -23.64
CA ALA A 51 -10.05 0.14 -23.19
C ALA A 51 -9.85 0.21 -21.66
N GLN A 52 -9.82 1.42 -21.10
CA GLN A 52 -9.76 1.62 -19.65
C GLN A 52 -10.98 1.03 -18.94
N LYS A 53 -12.19 1.38 -19.42
CA LYS A 53 -13.45 0.86 -18.87
C LYS A 53 -13.52 -0.66 -18.90
N LYS A 54 -13.06 -1.30 -19.98
CA LYS A 54 -12.97 -2.76 -20.08
C LYS A 54 -12.05 -3.33 -18.99
N ASN A 55 -10.87 -2.74 -18.80
CA ASN A 55 -9.91 -3.23 -17.83
C ASN A 55 -10.43 -3.08 -16.38
N GLU A 56 -11.06 -1.94 -16.06
CA GLU A 56 -11.71 -1.72 -14.77
C GLU A 56 -12.89 -2.66 -14.55
N TRP A 57 -13.71 -2.90 -15.57
CA TRP A 57 -14.83 -3.84 -15.50
C TRP A 57 -14.35 -5.27 -15.22
N VAL A 58 -13.35 -5.76 -15.95
CA VAL A 58 -12.77 -7.10 -15.72
C VAL A 58 -12.15 -7.20 -14.32
N ARG A 59 -11.43 -6.16 -13.86
CA ARG A 59 -10.87 -6.11 -12.51
C ARG A 59 -11.96 -6.16 -11.44
N SER A 60 -13.03 -5.41 -11.64
CA SER A 60 -14.19 -5.36 -10.73
C SER A 60 -14.91 -6.71 -10.68
N GLN A 61 -15.10 -7.38 -11.82
CA GLN A 61 -15.68 -8.73 -11.89
C GLN A 61 -14.83 -9.74 -11.13
N ARG A 62 -13.53 -9.80 -11.42
CA ARG A 62 -12.58 -10.70 -10.73
C ARG A 62 -12.54 -10.45 -9.22
N ASN A 63 -12.64 -9.20 -8.79
CA ASN A 63 -12.66 -8.87 -7.37
C ASN A 63 -13.99 -9.26 -6.71
N ARG A 64 -15.14 -8.99 -7.34
CA ARG A 64 -16.47 -9.28 -6.78
C ARG A 64 -16.74 -10.77 -6.62
N PHE A 65 -16.39 -11.56 -7.64
CA PHE A 65 -16.67 -13.00 -7.66
C PHE A 65 -15.44 -13.86 -7.37
N GLY A 66 -14.38 -13.26 -6.83
CA GLY A 66 -13.21 -14.00 -6.38
C GLY A 66 -13.57 -14.96 -5.25
N GLU A 67 -12.92 -16.11 -5.22
CA GLU A 67 -13.19 -17.22 -4.29
C GLU A 67 -13.14 -16.80 -2.82
N LYS A 68 -12.28 -15.84 -2.47
CA LYS A 68 -12.18 -15.24 -1.13
C LYS A 68 -13.46 -14.54 -0.63
N ARG A 69 -14.40 -14.24 -1.52
CA ARG A 69 -15.68 -13.57 -1.22
C ARG A 69 -16.90 -14.46 -1.44
N LYS A 70 -16.69 -15.73 -1.83
CA LYS A 70 -17.78 -16.68 -2.04
C LYS A 70 -18.35 -17.12 -0.68
N GLY A 71 -19.67 -17.30 -0.61
CA GLY A 71 -20.32 -17.85 0.59
C GLY A 71 -19.72 -19.21 0.95
N GLY A 72 -19.41 -19.40 2.24
CA GLY A 72 -18.69 -20.59 2.73
C GLY A 72 -17.16 -20.49 2.67
N PHE A 73 -16.59 -19.38 2.17
CA PHE A 73 -15.15 -19.16 2.25
C PHE A 73 -14.72 -18.88 3.69
N VAL A 74 -13.88 -19.77 4.24
CA VAL A 74 -13.22 -19.56 5.53
C VAL A 74 -11.92 -18.79 5.26
N GLN A 75 -11.93 -17.51 5.60
CA GLN A 75 -10.78 -16.62 5.42
C GLN A 75 -9.69 -16.95 6.45
N THR A 76 -8.70 -17.72 6.00
CA THR A 76 -7.48 -18.10 6.73
C THR A 76 -7.74 -18.85 8.06
N GLN A 77 -7.26 -20.09 8.13
CA GLN A 77 -7.18 -20.81 9.39
C GLN A 77 -6.14 -20.15 10.32
N LYS A 78 -6.30 -20.32 11.64
CA LYS A 78 -5.42 -19.76 12.67
C LYS A 78 -3.95 -20.01 12.28
N ALA A 79 -3.25 -18.93 11.94
CA ALA A 79 -1.83 -18.99 11.65
C ALA A 79 -1.08 -19.29 12.96
N ASP A 80 -0.01 -20.07 12.86
CA ASP A 80 0.86 -20.32 14.00
C ASP A 80 1.56 -19.01 14.40
N MET A 81 1.24 -18.51 15.59
CA MET A 81 1.83 -17.29 16.12
C MET A 81 3.16 -17.63 16.78
N PRO A 82 4.19 -16.77 16.66
CA PRO A 82 5.50 -17.07 17.22
C PRO A 82 5.39 -17.31 18.74
N PRO A 83 6.14 -18.28 19.29
CA PRO A 83 6.04 -18.65 20.71
C PRO A 83 6.40 -17.49 21.65
N GLU A 84 7.20 -16.52 21.17
CA GLU A 84 7.49 -15.27 21.88
C GLU A 84 6.23 -14.47 22.21
N HIS A 85 5.19 -14.55 21.37
CA HIS A 85 3.93 -13.85 21.62
C HIS A 85 3.26 -14.35 22.90
N LEU A 86 3.20 -15.68 23.08
CA LEU A 86 2.67 -16.29 24.30
C LEU A 86 3.58 -16.02 25.51
N ARG A 87 4.90 -16.15 25.34
CA ARG A 87 5.88 -15.84 26.40
C ARG A 87 5.73 -14.40 26.90
N LYS A 88 5.52 -13.45 25.99
CA LYS A 88 5.33 -12.03 26.31
C LYS A 88 4.05 -11.78 27.09
N ILE A 89 2.91 -12.35 26.63
CA ILE A 89 1.62 -12.22 27.31
C ILE A 89 1.70 -12.79 28.73
N VAL A 90 2.22 -14.01 28.89
CA VAL A 90 2.35 -14.64 30.22
C VAL A 90 3.26 -13.83 31.14
N LYS A 91 4.37 -13.30 30.63
CA LYS A 91 5.30 -12.48 31.43
C LYS A 91 4.73 -11.13 31.83
N ASP A 92 4.04 -10.44 30.93
CA ASP A 92 3.57 -9.06 31.16
C ASP A 92 2.27 -9.01 31.97
N ILE A 93 1.39 -10.02 31.81
CA ILE A 93 0.13 -10.10 32.54
C ILE A 93 0.33 -10.83 33.86
N GLY A 94 0.99 -12.00 33.85
CA GLY A 94 1.28 -12.78 35.05
C GLY A 94 0.05 -13.04 35.91
N ASP A 95 0.02 -12.44 37.09
CA ASP A 95 -1.04 -12.54 38.10
C ASP A 95 -2.19 -11.54 37.89
N VAL A 96 -2.20 -10.82 36.75
CA VAL A 96 -3.20 -9.81 36.39
C VAL A 96 -3.30 -8.66 37.40
N SER A 97 -2.35 -8.53 38.33
CA SER A 97 -2.40 -7.54 39.43
C SER A 97 -2.16 -6.09 38.98
N GLN A 98 -1.64 -5.90 37.76
CA GLN A 98 -1.48 -4.56 37.21
C GLN A 98 -2.85 -3.99 36.87
N LYS A 99 -3.13 -2.77 37.35
CA LYS A 99 -4.33 -1.97 37.02
C LYS A 99 -4.61 -1.81 35.51
N LYS A 100 -3.63 -2.11 34.66
CA LYS A 100 -3.75 -2.07 33.20
C LYS A 100 -4.53 -3.26 32.63
N TYR A 101 -4.65 -4.34 33.39
CA TYR A 101 -5.27 -5.60 32.97
C TYR A 101 -6.44 -6.03 33.89
N THR A 102 -6.80 -5.21 34.88
CA THR A 102 -8.00 -5.35 35.72
C THR A 102 -9.01 -4.24 35.39
#